data_AF-A0A955VYH0-F1
#
_entry.id   AF-A0A955VYH0-F1
#
_cell.length_a   1.000
_cell.length_b   1.000
_cell.length_c   1.000
_cell.angle_alpha   90.00
_cell.angle_beta   90.00
_cell.angle_gamma   90.00
#
_symmetry.space_group_name_H-M   'P 1'
#
loop_
_entity.id
_entity.type
_entity.pdbx_description
1 polymer ?
#
loop_
_entity_poly.entity_id
_entity_poly.type
_entity_poly.pdbx_seq_one_letter_code
_entity_poly.pdbx_strand_id
1 'polypeptide(L)'
;MRNPLTGQDTAVVIAERGASWVDWFDRLSARGDHVVLLVQEPDEPAGAFARRVRERFGRDDLREWPPSAAVLVSGGRVDSAVIAARSALTRTIASAMSGVGRGEMLFADSGPDRYCMLALAAAVADQVQGSGVKVTPSAEPRSVLPSAA
;
A
#
# COMPACT_ATOMS: atom_id res chain seq x y z
N MET A 1 0.12 -0.65 -17.14
CA MET A 1 0.02 -1.55 -18.28
C MET A 1 -0.95 -2.64 -17.87
N ARG A 2 -1.87 -3.06 -18.73
CA ARG A 2 -2.75 -4.20 -18.38
C ARG A 2 -1.90 -5.47 -18.35
N ASN A 3 -2.05 -6.27 -17.31
CA ASN A 3 -1.44 -7.58 -17.21
C ASN A 3 -1.99 -8.43 -18.38
N PRO A 4 -1.15 -8.90 -19.32
CA PRO A 4 -1.58 -9.63 -20.49
C PRO A 4 -2.15 -11.02 -20.17
N LEU A 5 -1.87 -11.55 -18.97
CA LEU A 5 -2.40 -12.83 -18.51
C LEU A 5 -3.87 -12.71 -18.06
N THR A 6 -4.28 -11.54 -17.56
CA THR A 6 -5.64 -11.32 -17.02
C THR A 6 -6.44 -10.30 -17.83
N GLY A 7 -5.78 -9.45 -18.64
CA GLY A 7 -6.38 -8.30 -19.30
C GLY A 7 -6.71 -7.13 -18.35
N GLN A 8 -6.30 -7.21 -17.08
CA GLN A 8 -6.65 -6.28 -15.99
C GLN A 8 -5.45 -5.42 -15.58
N ASP A 9 -5.67 -4.24 -15.01
CA ASP A 9 -4.58 -3.50 -14.35
C ASP A 9 -4.21 -4.19 -13.02
N THR A 10 -2.94 -4.11 -12.62
CA THR A 10 -2.48 -4.65 -11.33
C THR A 10 -2.72 -3.62 -10.23
N ALA A 11 -3.24 -4.07 -9.08
CA ALA A 11 -3.29 -3.29 -7.85
C ALA A 11 -2.63 -4.05 -6.70
N VAL A 12 -2.06 -3.35 -5.72
CA VAL A 12 -1.40 -3.98 -4.57
C VAL A 12 -1.98 -3.48 -3.26
N VAL A 13 -2.32 -4.39 -2.36
CA VAL A 13 -2.68 -4.07 -0.98
C VAL A 13 -1.55 -4.54 -0.07
N ILE A 14 -0.90 -3.61 0.63
CA ILE A 14 0.14 -3.87 1.62
C ILE A 14 -0.47 -3.63 2.99
N ALA A 15 -0.75 -4.70 3.72
CA ALA A 15 -1.42 -4.65 5.02
C ALA A 15 -0.43 -4.94 6.14
N GLU A 16 -0.24 -3.99 7.03
CA GLU A 16 0.52 -4.19 8.25
C GLU A 16 -0.25 -5.06 9.26
N ARG A 17 0.46 -5.57 10.26
CA ARG A 17 -0.13 -6.42 11.30
C ARG A 17 -1.22 -5.65 12.06
N GLY A 18 -2.44 -6.18 12.04
CA GLY A 18 -3.62 -5.56 12.66
C GLY A 18 -4.38 -4.58 11.77
N ALA A 19 -3.97 -4.42 10.51
CA ALA A 19 -4.64 -3.55 9.55
C ALA A 19 -5.98 -4.13 9.06
N SER A 20 -6.97 -3.27 8.80
CA SER A 20 -8.28 -3.65 8.28
C SER A 20 -8.28 -3.62 6.75
N TRP A 21 -7.65 -4.62 6.12
CA TRP A 21 -7.36 -4.59 4.68
C TRP A 21 -8.46 -5.14 3.76
N VAL A 22 -9.44 -5.89 4.30
CA VAL A 22 -10.45 -6.60 3.50
C VAL A 22 -11.24 -5.65 2.61
N ASP A 23 -11.73 -4.52 3.16
CA ASP A 23 -12.47 -3.52 2.40
C ASP A 23 -11.66 -2.94 1.23
N TRP A 24 -10.34 -2.79 1.40
CA TRP A 24 -9.45 -2.31 0.34
C TRP A 24 -9.27 -3.35 -0.76
N PHE A 25 -9.13 -4.62 -0.40
CA PHE A 25 -9.08 -5.72 -1.35
C PHE A 25 -10.37 -5.80 -2.18
N ASP A 26 -11.53 -5.73 -1.53
CA ASP A 26 -12.83 -5.82 -2.18
C ASP A 26 -13.08 -4.65 -3.14
N ARG A 27 -12.71 -3.43 -2.74
CA ARG A 27 -12.85 -2.23 -3.59
C ARG A 27 -12.01 -2.32 -4.85
N LEU A 28 -10.76 -2.73 -4.74
CA LEU A 28 -9.87 -2.87 -5.90
C LEU A 28 -10.30 -4.04 -6.80
N SER A 29 -10.75 -5.14 -6.21
CA SER A 29 -11.29 -6.28 -6.96
C SER A 29 -12.56 -5.88 -7.73
N ALA A 30 -13.47 -5.12 -7.11
CA ALA A 30 -14.68 -4.60 -7.74
C ALA A 30 -14.40 -3.61 -8.89
N ARG A 31 -13.24 -2.94 -8.88
CA ARG A 31 -12.76 -2.12 -10.00
C ARG A 31 -12.30 -2.95 -11.21
N GLY A 32 -12.20 -4.28 -11.05
CA GLY A 32 -11.73 -5.19 -12.07
C GLY A 32 -10.21 -5.33 -12.12
N ASP A 33 -9.49 -4.93 -11.06
CA ASP A 33 -8.04 -5.08 -10.99
C ASP A 33 -7.64 -6.51 -10.60
N HIS A 34 -6.45 -6.92 -11.05
CA HIS A 34 -5.75 -8.05 -10.48
C HIS A 34 -5.07 -7.61 -9.18
N VAL A 35 -5.64 -7.97 -8.03
CA VAL A 35 -5.17 -7.52 -6.72
C VAL A 35 -4.12 -8.47 -6.14
N VAL A 36 -2.92 -7.96 -5.91
CA VAL A 36 -1.86 -8.63 -5.17
C VAL A 36 -1.92 -8.20 -3.71
N LEU A 37 -2.20 -9.16 -2.83
CA LEU A 37 -2.28 -8.91 -1.39
C LEU A 37 -0.98 -9.32 -0.69
N LEU A 38 -0.41 -8.41 0.10
CA LEU A 38 0.78 -8.62 0.92
C LEU A 38 0.44 -8.25 2.37
N VAL A 39 0.18 -9.26 3.20
CA VAL A 39 -0.13 -9.09 4.63
C VAL A 39 1.09 -9.41 5.46
N GLN A 40 1.37 -8.58 6.46
CA GLN A 40 2.42 -8.84 7.46
C GLN A 40 1.99 -9.99 8.39
N GLU A 41 2.85 -11.01 8.52
CA GLU A 41 2.55 -12.14 9.40
C GLU A 41 2.57 -11.71 10.89
N PRO A 42 1.81 -12.39 11.79
CA PRO A 42 1.71 -12.00 13.19
C PRO A 42 3.06 -11.81 13.91
N ASP A 43 4.04 -12.65 13.61
CA ASP A 43 5.37 -12.61 14.23
C ASP A 43 6.45 -11.98 13.34
N GLU A 44 6.09 -11.46 12.16
CA GLU A 44 7.04 -10.86 11.24
C GLU A 44 7.41 -9.44 11.69
N PRO A 45 8.71 -9.13 11.91
CA PRO A 45 9.14 -7.77 12.20
C PRO A 45 8.85 -6.83 11.03
N ALA A 46 8.49 -5.57 11.31
CA ALA A 46 8.13 -4.59 10.26
C ALA A 46 9.24 -4.41 9.20
N GLY A 47 10.52 -4.44 9.62
CA GLY A 47 11.64 -4.39 8.68
C GLY A 47 11.77 -5.64 7.79
N ALA A 48 11.44 -6.82 8.31
CA ALA A 48 11.43 -8.06 7.53
C ALA A 48 10.28 -8.04 6.51
N PHE A 49 9.11 -7.55 6.93
CA PHE A 49 7.97 -7.33 6.03
C PHE A 49 8.32 -6.35 4.91
N ALA A 50 8.93 -5.21 5.25
CA ALA A 50 9.39 -4.23 4.25
C ALA A 50 10.37 -4.82 3.23
N ARG A 51 11.29 -5.69 3.69
CA ARG A 51 12.20 -6.43 2.80
C ARG A 51 11.44 -7.40 1.89
N ARG A 52 10.51 -8.18 2.43
CA ARG A 52 9.70 -9.14 1.65
C ARG A 52 8.85 -8.45 0.58
N VAL A 53 8.23 -7.31 0.92
CA VAL A 53 7.52 -6.50 -0.07
C VAL A 53 8.48 -6.00 -1.15
N ARG A 54 9.69 -5.53 -0.79
CA ARG A 54 10.68 -5.14 -1.80
C ARG A 54 11.08 -6.29 -2.72
N GLU A 55 11.33 -7.47 -2.17
CA GLU A 55 11.63 -8.67 -2.95
C GLU A 55 10.47 -9.01 -3.89
N ARG A 56 9.21 -8.85 -3.43
CA ARG A 56 8.02 -9.05 -4.26
C ARG A 56 7.96 -8.09 -5.45
N PHE A 57 8.31 -6.82 -5.25
CA PHE A 57 8.39 -5.81 -6.32
C PHE A 57 9.56 -6.06 -7.30
N GLY A 58 10.56 -6.84 -6.89
CA GLY A 58 11.68 -7.27 -7.74
C GLY A 58 11.41 -8.53 -8.56
N ARG A 59 10.30 -9.24 -8.31
CA ARG A 59 9.91 -10.44 -9.08
C ARG A 59 9.19 -10.07 -10.37
N ASP A 60 9.24 -10.98 -11.34
CA ASP A 60 8.87 -10.74 -12.73
C ASP A 60 7.49 -10.11 -12.89
N ASP A 61 6.50 -10.50 -12.10
CA ASP A 61 5.14 -9.99 -12.25
C ASP A 61 4.94 -8.52 -11.82
N LEU A 62 5.46 -8.09 -10.65
CA LEU A 62 5.37 -6.68 -10.25
C LEU A 62 6.44 -5.80 -10.92
N ARG A 63 7.50 -6.42 -11.45
CA ARG A 63 8.54 -5.75 -12.23
C ARG A 63 8.10 -5.49 -13.66
N GLU A 64 7.49 -6.47 -14.32
CA GLU A 64 6.98 -6.38 -15.68
C GLU A 64 5.65 -5.63 -15.72
N TRP A 65 4.79 -5.81 -14.71
CA TRP A 65 3.50 -5.11 -14.58
C TRP A 65 3.42 -4.32 -13.29
N PRO A 66 4.10 -3.17 -13.20
CA PRO A 66 4.04 -2.32 -12.02
C PRO A 66 2.59 -1.89 -11.72
N PRO A 67 2.24 -1.79 -10.44
CA PRO A 67 0.87 -1.53 -10.02
C PRO A 67 0.38 -0.17 -10.52
N SER A 68 -0.87 -0.14 -10.98
CA SER A 68 -1.59 1.09 -11.26
C SER A 68 -2.18 1.73 -10.00
N ALA A 69 -2.40 0.92 -8.95
CA ALA A 69 -2.80 1.38 -7.63
C ALA A 69 -2.09 0.58 -6.53
N ALA A 70 -1.76 1.24 -5.43
CA ALA A 70 -1.22 0.61 -4.24
C ALA A 70 -1.82 1.24 -2.99
N VAL A 71 -2.17 0.41 -2.01
CA VAL A 71 -2.68 0.84 -0.71
C VAL A 71 -1.75 0.32 0.37
N LEU A 72 -1.19 1.23 1.17
CA LEU A 72 -0.56 0.88 2.44
C LEU A 72 -1.59 1.00 3.55
N VAL A 73 -2.00 -0.13 4.12
CA VAL A 73 -2.98 -0.22 5.20
C VAL A 73 -2.25 -0.44 6.51
N SER A 74 -2.39 0.51 7.42
CA SER A 74 -1.68 0.52 8.69
C SER A 74 -2.35 -0.32 9.77
N GLY A 75 -1.54 -0.89 10.67
CA GLY A 75 -1.99 -1.53 11.91
C GLY A 75 -1.92 -0.64 13.16
N GLY A 76 -1.64 0.66 13.01
CA GLY A 76 -1.72 1.65 14.10
C GLY A 76 -0.49 1.80 14.99
N ARG A 77 0.54 1.01 14.77
CA ARG A 77 1.82 1.18 15.47
C ARG A 77 2.56 2.42 14.96
N VAL A 78 3.26 3.11 15.87
CA VAL A 78 3.99 4.36 15.59
C VAL A 78 5.42 4.37 16.15
N ASP A 79 5.95 3.20 16.52
CA ASP A 79 7.35 3.09 16.94
C ASP A 79 8.32 3.32 15.76
N SER A 80 9.56 3.71 16.07
CA SER A 80 10.56 4.13 15.08
C SER A 80 10.87 3.04 14.03
N ALA A 81 10.83 1.76 14.43
CA ALA A 81 11.06 0.65 13.52
C ALA A 81 9.94 0.54 12.47
N VAL A 82 8.68 0.73 12.86
CA VAL A 82 7.53 0.75 11.94
C VAL A 82 7.60 1.96 11.01
N ILE A 83 7.91 3.16 11.53
CA ILE A 83 8.04 4.37 10.69
C ILE A 83 9.13 4.20 9.63
N ALA A 84 10.29 3.64 10.02
CA ALA A 84 11.38 3.33 9.11
C ALA A 84 10.98 2.29 8.04
N ALA A 85 10.25 1.25 8.45
CA ALA A 85 9.73 0.22 7.54
C ALA A 85 8.72 0.81 6.54
N ARG A 86 7.77 1.64 6.98
CA ARG A 86 6.82 2.34 6.10
C ARG A 86 7.52 3.24 5.10
N SER A 87 8.53 3.97 5.55
CA SER A 87 9.34 4.82 4.67
C SER A 87 10.03 3.99 3.58
N ALA A 88 10.56 2.82 3.93
CA ALA A 88 11.19 1.92 2.99
C ALA A 88 10.18 1.29 2.00
N LEU A 89 9.04 0.81 2.49
CA LEU A 89 7.93 0.28 1.69
C LEU A 89 7.48 1.31 0.67
N THR A 90 7.23 2.52 1.16
CA THR A 90 6.66 3.59 0.36
C THR A 90 7.58 4.02 -0.76
N ARG A 91 8.89 4.16 -0.49
CA ARG A 91 9.87 4.44 -1.54
C ARG A 91 9.94 3.34 -2.60
N THR A 92 9.86 2.07 -2.19
CA THR A 92 9.83 0.95 -3.13
C THR A 92 8.62 1.03 -4.06
N ILE A 93 7.44 1.26 -3.51
CA ILE A 93 6.19 1.35 -4.29
C ILE A 93 6.21 2.57 -5.22
N ALA A 94 6.53 3.75 -4.66
CA ALA A 94 6.61 5.00 -5.40
C ALA A 94 7.62 4.91 -6.55
N SER A 95 8.80 4.34 -6.33
CA SER A 95 9.81 4.17 -7.37
C SER A 95 9.32 3.27 -8.51
N ALA A 96 8.58 2.20 -8.20
CA ALA A 96 8.04 1.31 -9.22
C ALA A 96 6.97 2.02 -10.08
N MET A 97 6.08 2.79 -9.45
CA MET A 97 5.03 3.54 -10.16
C MET A 97 5.60 4.69 -10.99
N SER A 98 6.53 5.47 -10.41
CA SER A 98 7.17 6.59 -11.10
C SER A 98 7.95 6.14 -12.33
N GLY A 99 8.54 4.94 -12.31
CA GLY A 99 9.21 4.35 -13.48
C GLY A 99 8.29 4.14 -14.69
N VAL A 100 6.98 3.99 -14.46
CA VAL A 100 5.95 3.84 -15.52
C VAL A 100 5.27 5.16 -15.84
N GLY A 101 5.50 6.22 -15.05
CA GLY A 101 4.92 7.55 -15.28
C GLY A 101 3.44 7.66 -14.88
N ARG A 102 2.91 6.72 -14.09
CA ARG A 102 1.51 6.71 -13.64
C ARG A 102 1.33 5.88 -12.38
N GLY A 103 0.31 6.20 -11.59
CA GLY A 103 -0.16 5.35 -10.49
C GLY A 103 -0.98 6.10 -9.47
N GLU A 104 -1.62 5.37 -8.58
CA GLU A 104 -2.32 5.90 -7.41
C GLU A 104 -1.79 5.20 -6.15
N MET A 105 -1.32 5.99 -5.18
CA MET A 105 -0.87 5.48 -3.90
C MET A 105 -1.74 6.02 -2.78
N LEU A 106 -2.34 5.10 -2.03
CA LEU A 106 -3.25 5.37 -0.93
C LEU A 106 -2.60 4.98 0.40
N PHE A 107 -2.76 5.82 1.40
CA PHE A 107 -2.27 5.60 2.76
C PHE A 107 -3.47 5.50 3.69
N ALA A 108 -3.84 4.28 4.07
CA ALA A 108 -4.96 4.01 4.95
C ALA A 108 -4.50 3.95 6.41
N ASP A 109 -4.90 4.95 7.20
CA ASP A 109 -4.58 5.01 8.63
C ASP A 109 -5.61 4.26 9.48
N SER A 110 -5.17 3.81 10.66
CA SER A 110 -6.02 3.08 11.62
C SER A 110 -6.48 3.96 12.80
N GLY A 111 -6.23 5.27 12.74
CA GLY A 111 -6.47 6.22 13.83
C GLY A 111 -5.21 6.65 14.57
N PRO A 112 -4.58 5.81 15.43
CA PRO A 112 -3.43 6.20 16.25
C PRO A 112 -2.24 6.73 15.46
N ASP A 113 -2.09 6.27 14.22
CA ASP A 113 -0.95 6.57 13.36
C ASP A 113 -1.30 7.55 12.22
N ARG A 114 -2.49 8.15 12.26
CA ARG A 114 -3.01 9.07 11.24
C ARG A 114 -2.01 10.15 10.84
N TYR A 115 -1.41 10.83 11.80
CA TYR A 115 -0.44 11.90 11.51
C TYR A 115 0.85 11.37 10.87
N CYS A 116 1.27 10.16 11.26
CA CYS A 116 2.42 9.50 10.62
C CYS A 116 2.10 9.17 9.16
N MET A 117 0.93 8.59 8.88
CA MET A 117 0.50 8.27 7.52
C MET A 117 0.29 9.52 6.66
N LEU A 118 -0.27 10.59 7.22
CA LEU A 118 -0.38 11.89 6.55
C LEU A 118 0.99 12.46 6.19
N ALA A 119 1.94 12.43 7.13
CA ALA A 119 3.30 12.94 6.91
C ALA A 119 4.04 12.12 5.84
N LEU A 120 3.89 10.79 5.86
CA LEU A 120 4.45 9.90 4.84
C LEU A 120 3.84 10.19 3.46
N ALA A 121 2.52 10.30 3.37
CA ALA A 121 1.83 10.63 2.13
C ALA A 121 2.32 11.99 1.56
N ALA A 122 2.45 13.01 2.40
CA ALA A 122 2.94 14.32 1.99
C ALA A 122 4.40 14.27 1.47
N ALA A 123 5.29 13.61 2.20
CA ALA A 123 6.69 13.46 1.80
C ALA A 123 6.84 12.73 0.46
N VAL A 124 5.95 11.76 0.20
CA VAL A 124 6.01 10.95 -1.01
C VAL A 124 5.37 11.66 -2.18
N ALA A 125 4.29 12.43 -1.94
CA ALA A 125 3.70 13.31 -2.94
C ALA A 125 4.73 14.31 -3.49
N ASP A 126 5.56 14.88 -2.61
CA ASP A 126 6.68 15.75 -2.99
C ASP A 126 7.73 14.99 -3.82
N GLN A 127 8.14 13.80 -3.35
CA GLN A 127 9.13 12.97 -4.05
C GLN A 127 8.70 12.55 -5.46
N VAL A 128 7.40 12.30 -5.68
CA VAL A 128 6.87 11.81 -6.95
C VAL A 128 6.29 12.92 -7.83
N GLN A 129 6.50 14.19 -7.47
CA GLN A 129 6.00 15.31 -8.26
C GLN A 129 6.46 15.23 -9.72
N GLY A 130 5.52 15.41 -10.66
CA GLY A 130 5.80 15.33 -12.10
C GLY A 130 5.92 13.91 -12.67
N SER A 131 5.87 12.86 -11.84
CA SER A 131 5.95 11.46 -12.29
C SER A 131 4.61 10.88 -12.77
N GLY A 132 3.50 11.61 -12.63
CA GLY A 132 2.15 11.09 -12.91
C GLY A 132 1.58 10.15 -11.83
N VAL A 133 2.30 9.92 -10.74
CA VAL A 133 1.80 9.20 -9.55
C VAL A 133 0.99 10.16 -8.68
N LYS A 134 -0.25 9.78 -8.36
CA LYS A 134 -1.12 10.49 -7.41
C LYS A 134 -0.96 9.86 -6.04
N VAL A 135 -0.81 10.69 -5.01
CA VAL A 135 -0.70 10.25 -3.63
C VAL A 135 -1.88 10.81 -2.85
N THR A 136 -2.59 9.98 -2.10
CA THR A 136 -3.75 10.41 -1.32
C THR A 136 -3.76 9.75 0.06
N PRO A 137 -3.75 10.53 1.14
CA PRO A 137 -4.05 10.00 2.46
C PRO A 137 -5.54 9.66 2.54
N SER A 138 -5.87 8.48 3.07
CA SER A 138 -7.24 8.05 3.32
C SER A 138 -7.38 7.69 4.78
N ALA A 139 -8.40 8.22 5.45
CA ALA A 139 -8.86 7.57 6.66
C ALA A 139 -9.35 6.17 6.28
N GLU A 140 -9.06 5.15 7.09
CA GLU A 140 -9.80 3.89 6.96
C GLU A 140 -11.31 4.20 7.03
N PRO A 141 -12.15 3.50 6.25
CA PRO A 141 -13.56 3.46 6.54
C PRO A 141 -13.68 2.86 7.93
N ARG A 142 -14.23 3.61 8.91
CA ARG A 142 -14.55 3.02 10.21
C ARG A 142 -15.48 1.86 9.96
N SER A 143 -15.02 0.62 10.16
CA SER A 143 -15.93 -0.51 10.24
C SER A 143 -16.79 -0.27 11.48
N VAL A 144 -18.07 0.04 11.25
CA VAL A 144 -19.07 0.03 12.31
C VAL A 144 -19.40 -1.44 12.52
N LEU A 145 -18.58 -2.14 13.31
CA LEU A 145 -19.04 -3.40 13.87
C LEU A 145 -20.27 -3.07 14.75
N PRO A 146 -21.42 -3.74 14.56
CA PRO A 146 -22.54 -3.56 15.47
C PRO A 146 -22.08 -3.98 16.86
N SER A 147 -22.30 -3.10 17.85
CA SER A 147 -22.15 -3.44 19.26
C SER A 147 -22.96 -4.70 19.51
N ALA A 148 -22.29 -5.80 19.84
CA ALA A 148 -22.97 -6.99 20.33
C ALA A 148 -23.76 -6.56 21.59
N ALA A 149 -25.08 -6.73 21.50
CA ALA A 149 -26.00 -6.60 22.63
C ALA A 149 -26.04 -7.90 23.43
#